data_AF-A0A9J5YU20-F1
#
_entry.id   AF-A0A9J5YU20-F1
#
_cell.length_a   1.000
_cell.length_b   1.000
_cell.length_c   1.000
_cell.angle_alpha   90.00
_cell.angle_beta   90.00
_cell.angle_gamma   90.00
#
_symmetry.space_group_name_H-M   'P 1'
#
loop_
_entity.id
_entity.type
_entity.pdbx_description
1 polymer ?
#
loop_
_entity_poly.entity_id
_entity_poly.type
_entity_poly.pdbx_seq_one_letter_code
_entity_poly.pdbx_strand_id
1 'polypeptide(L)'
;MLVFYLYPTSRMKLFYGITLFSFILCVLVPGSFSFDNFHQPFPIVEPDSGHTKLRFAREGLEAIERITTPIAAVAVIGPYRSGKSFLLNQLLSLSCNEGFGVGHMRDTKTKGIWVWGTPIELDINGVKTSVFYLDTEGFESVGKSNVYDDRIFSLATVLSSVLIYNLPEMIREADISRLSFAIELAEEGKMLLSNQQNSYGLSSVIFYVKGKSVQEMVNEALRRVPNSDGDKNIDKVNQIRDSLAVMGDNSTAFSLPQPHLQRTKLCDMKDIELDPDYVKKREQLKEVVASIVRPKIVQGKFLNGKEFVSFLEQILDALNQGEIPSTGSLVEVFNKGILERCLKLYSEQMAKVVLPMQGESLQKAHEEQRDTTMEIFDEQHFGRRHARKSVDQLEEEIEKVYKNIKLANEYQSSTLCEALYTRCEDKMDELQSLRLPSMAKFNTGFLLCNQSFERECVGPSKSNYEQRMIKMLGKSKSLFIKEYNQRLFNWLVVFSLVMVVLGRFVIKFFLVEIGAWILFIFLETYTRMFWSAESLYYNPVWHNFLATWETLVYNPILDLDRWAIPICVIAAIYVFYWRCYGRMQRGPRWSLPVYSNQRRSE
;
A
#
# COMPACT_ATOMS: atom_id res chain seq x y z
N MET A 1 12.08 44.13 37.64
CA MET A 1 12.99 45.29 37.71
C MET A 1 14.13 45.07 36.72
N LEU A 2 13.92 45.50 35.48
CA LEU A 2 14.99 45.84 34.54
C LEU A 2 14.33 46.75 33.49
N VAL A 3 14.94 47.92 33.34
CA VAL A 3 14.36 49.16 32.82
C VAL A 3 14.61 49.23 31.32
N PHE A 4 13.54 49.42 30.53
CA PHE A 4 13.63 49.85 29.14
C PHE A 4 13.81 51.37 29.09
N TYR A 5 14.91 51.84 28.51
CA TYR A 5 15.02 53.22 28.06
C TYR A 5 14.58 53.30 26.59
N LEU A 6 13.48 54.01 26.35
CA LEU A 6 13.00 54.46 25.05
C LEU A 6 12.75 55.96 25.13
N TYR A 7 12.81 56.61 23.94
CA TYR A 7 12.49 58.00 23.56
C TYR A 7 13.66 58.99 23.40
N PRO A 8 13.51 60.07 22.60
CA PRO A 8 12.60 60.32 21.46
C PRO A 8 13.28 60.90 20.20
N THR A 9 12.51 60.87 19.12
CA THR A 9 12.60 61.64 17.86
C THR A 9 12.69 63.16 18.01
N SER A 10 13.41 63.83 17.10
CA SER A 10 13.08 65.17 16.59
C SER A 10 14.06 65.69 15.52
N ARG A 11 13.63 65.76 14.25
CA ARG A 11 13.22 67.01 13.57
C ARG A 11 13.15 66.83 12.05
N MET A 12 12.03 67.31 11.52
CA MET A 12 11.64 67.34 10.12
C MET A 12 11.70 68.79 9.62
N LYS A 13 11.90 68.94 8.30
CA LYS A 13 11.60 70.06 7.39
C LYS A 13 12.76 70.99 6.99
N LEU A 14 13.08 70.93 5.69
CA LEU A 14 13.08 71.99 4.66
C LEU A 14 14.00 71.44 3.53
N PHE A 15 13.51 70.99 2.37
CA PHE A 15 13.12 71.87 1.27
C PHE A 15 12.29 71.05 0.25
N TYR A 16 11.11 71.57 -0.10
CA TYR A 16 10.33 71.18 -1.26
C TYR A 16 10.38 72.36 -2.23
N GLY A 17 10.66 72.10 -3.51
CA GLY A 17 10.30 73.03 -4.59
C GLY A 17 11.44 73.46 -5.52
N ILE A 18 11.87 72.56 -6.41
CA ILE A 18 12.10 72.84 -7.85
C ILE A 18 11.72 71.54 -8.58
N THR A 19 10.44 71.31 -8.82
CA THR A 19 9.82 71.40 -10.15
C THR A 19 10.58 70.66 -11.27
N LEU A 20 10.03 69.49 -11.61
CA LEU A 20 9.42 69.30 -12.93
C LEU A 20 10.34 69.49 -14.16
N PHE A 21 11.45 68.74 -14.27
CA PHE A 21 12.19 68.65 -15.55
C PHE A 21 13.03 67.38 -15.74
N SER A 22 12.49 66.19 -15.43
CA SER A 22 13.22 64.93 -15.69
C SER A 22 12.31 63.75 -16.07
N PHE A 23 11.24 64.01 -16.84
CA PHE A 23 10.30 62.96 -17.27
C PHE A 23 10.38 62.59 -18.75
N ILE A 24 11.27 63.19 -19.54
CA ILE A 24 11.38 62.90 -20.98
C ILE A 24 12.85 63.03 -21.44
N LEU A 25 13.68 62.05 -21.09
CA LEU A 25 14.83 61.57 -21.89
C LEU A 25 15.47 60.39 -21.14
N CYS A 26 15.91 59.36 -21.87
CA CYS A 26 16.47 58.07 -21.40
C CYS A 26 15.50 56.89 -21.22
N VAL A 27 14.35 56.91 -21.91
CA VAL A 27 13.86 55.67 -22.55
C VAL A 27 14.63 55.54 -23.86
N LEU A 28 15.27 54.40 -24.11
CA LEU A 28 16.19 54.07 -25.22
C LEU A 28 17.70 54.23 -24.93
N VAL A 29 18.16 53.55 -23.88
CA VAL A 29 19.36 52.72 -24.03
C VAL A 29 18.93 51.32 -23.58
N PRO A 30 18.87 50.30 -24.46
CA PRO A 30 18.89 48.95 -23.96
C PRO A 30 20.27 48.76 -23.36
N GLY A 31 20.36 48.97 -22.05
CA GLY A 31 21.49 48.49 -21.27
C GLY A 31 21.43 46.97 -21.30
N SER A 32 21.93 46.37 -22.37
CA SER A 32 22.49 45.03 -22.33
C SER A 32 23.64 45.09 -21.31
N PHE A 33 23.32 44.88 -20.04
CA PHE A 33 24.31 44.50 -19.04
C PHE A 33 24.74 43.06 -19.34
N SER A 34 25.46 42.88 -20.44
CA SER A 34 26.32 41.73 -20.68
C SER A 34 27.74 42.19 -20.38
N PHE A 35 28.13 42.08 -19.12
CA PHE A 35 29.53 41.89 -18.79
C PHE A 35 29.63 40.48 -18.23
N ASP A 36 30.05 39.55 -19.09
CA ASP A 36 30.33 38.15 -18.81
C ASP A 36 31.51 37.99 -17.82
N ASN A 37 31.45 38.66 -16.66
CA ASN A 37 32.44 38.45 -15.61
C ASN A 37 31.94 37.39 -14.63
N PHE A 38 32.16 36.14 -15.01
CA PHE A 38 31.86 34.97 -14.19
C PHE A 38 32.99 34.63 -13.19
N HIS A 39 33.96 35.52 -13.03
CA HIS A 39 35.06 35.39 -12.07
C HIS A 39 34.64 35.89 -10.68
N GLN A 40 33.55 35.34 -10.16
CA GLN A 40 32.96 35.70 -8.88
C GLN A 40 32.10 34.53 -8.35
N PRO A 41 31.70 34.54 -7.06
CA PRO A 41 30.83 33.51 -6.51
C PRO A 41 29.35 33.82 -6.82
N PHE A 42 28.58 32.79 -7.17
CA PHE A 42 27.15 32.90 -7.44
C PHE A 42 26.33 31.99 -6.52
N PRO A 43 25.18 32.44 -6.01
CA PRO A 43 24.27 31.55 -5.31
C PRO A 43 23.64 30.57 -6.31
N ILE A 44 23.57 29.29 -5.95
CA ILE A 44 22.80 28.27 -6.69
C ILE A 44 21.54 27.86 -5.94
N VAL A 45 21.60 27.92 -4.61
CA VAL A 45 20.51 27.56 -3.71
C VAL A 45 20.48 28.55 -2.56
N GLU A 46 19.29 29.01 -2.20
CA GLU A 46 19.05 29.99 -1.14
C GLU A 46 17.93 29.52 -0.20
N PRO A 47 17.91 29.99 1.07
CA PRO A 47 16.79 29.74 1.96
C PRO A 47 15.50 30.41 1.49
N ASP A 48 14.38 29.74 1.71
CA ASP A 48 13.06 30.39 1.70
C ASP A 48 12.96 31.43 2.84
N SER A 49 12.03 32.39 2.75
CA SER A 49 11.72 33.39 3.78
C SER A 49 11.49 32.82 5.18
N GLY A 50 11.06 31.56 5.27
CA GLY A 50 10.87 30.83 6.53
C GLY A 50 12.09 30.04 7.03
N HIS A 51 13.20 29.98 6.30
CA HIS A 51 14.38 29.15 6.61
C HIS A 51 14.06 27.67 6.89
N THR A 52 13.03 27.14 6.23
CA THR A 52 12.62 25.73 6.32
C THR A 52 12.79 24.97 5.01
N LYS A 53 12.78 25.69 3.88
CA LYS A 53 12.91 25.15 2.51
C LYS A 53 14.05 25.82 1.77
N LEU A 54 14.44 25.19 0.67
CA LEU A 54 15.47 25.69 -0.24
C LEU A 54 14.84 26.14 -1.56
N ARG A 55 15.39 27.18 -2.18
CA ARG A 55 14.94 27.74 -3.46
C ARG A 55 16.13 27.91 -4.38
N PHE A 56 15.90 27.82 -5.69
CA PHE A 56 16.94 28.05 -6.69
C PHE A 56 17.28 29.52 -6.87
N ALA A 57 18.57 29.79 -7.06
CA ALA A 57 19.07 31.08 -7.53
C ALA A 57 19.55 30.93 -8.98
N ARG A 58 18.86 31.60 -9.91
CA ARG A 58 19.06 31.42 -11.36
C ARG A 58 20.46 31.79 -11.83
N GLU A 59 21.04 32.83 -11.23
CA GLU A 59 22.34 33.39 -11.61
C GLU A 59 23.46 32.33 -11.55
N GLY A 60 23.49 31.52 -10.50
CA GLY A 60 24.47 30.44 -10.38
C GLY A 60 24.17 29.23 -11.27
N LEU A 61 22.89 28.96 -11.56
CA LEU A 61 22.50 27.88 -12.47
C LEU A 61 22.96 28.19 -13.90
N GLU A 62 22.74 29.41 -14.38
CA GLU A 62 23.21 29.87 -15.70
C GLU A 62 24.74 29.77 -15.83
N ALA A 63 25.48 30.06 -14.75
CA ALA A 63 26.93 29.91 -14.71
C ALA A 63 27.41 28.45 -14.83
N ILE A 64 26.58 27.47 -14.40
CA ILE A 64 26.86 26.04 -14.51
C ILE A 64 26.41 25.49 -15.88
N GLU A 65 25.24 25.89 -16.39
CA GLU A 65 24.65 25.37 -17.65
C GLU A 65 25.55 25.57 -18.87
N ARG A 66 26.39 26.61 -18.86
CA ARG A 66 27.34 26.90 -19.95
C ARG A 66 28.49 25.89 -20.07
N ILE A 67 28.74 25.10 -19.03
CA ILE A 67 29.84 24.13 -19.01
C ILE A 67 29.47 22.94 -19.89
N THR A 68 30.19 22.73 -20.99
CA THR A 68 29.91 21.64 -21.94
C THR A 68 30.70 20.36 -21.66
N THR A 69 31.77 20.48 -20.90
CA THR A 69 32.65 19.40 -20.45
C THR A 69 32.05 18.64 -19.26
N PRO A 70 32.48 17.39 -19.02
CA PRO A 70 32.18 16.68 -17.78
C PRO A 70 32.49 17.52 -16.54
N ILE A 71 31.58 17.50 -15.57
CA ILE A 71 31.69 18.29 -14.34
C ILE A 71 32.18 17.42 -13.19
N ALA A 72 33.07 17.98 -12.36
CA ALA A 72 33.30 17.52 -11.01
C ALA A 72 33.04 18.65 -10.00
N ALA A 73 32.34 18.36 -8.92
CA ALA A 73 32.04 19.34 -7.89
C ALA A 73 32.84 19.04 -6.60
N VAL A 74 33.55 20.04 -6.08
CA VAL A 74 34.22 19.97 -4.78
C VAL A 74 33.40 20.79 -3.79
N ALA A 75 32.70 20.15 -2.86
CA ALA A 75 31.88 20.84 -1.87
C ALA A 75 32.54 20.88 -0.51
N VAL A 76 32.50 22.03 0.16
CA VAL A 76 33.01 22.19 1.53
C VAL A 76 31.83 22.39 2.48
N ILE A 77 31.64 21.42 3.37
CA ILE A 77 30.64 21.43 4.45
C ILE A 77 31.33 21.54 5.81
N GLY A 78 30.57 21.90 6.85
CA GLY A 78 31.10 22.00 8.22
C GLY A 78 30.37 23.04 9.07
N PRO A 79 30.66 23.09 10.39
CA PRO A 79 29.99 23.99 11.32
C PRO A 79 30.11 25.46 10.90
N TYR A 80 29.19 26.30 11.37
CA TYR A 80 29.30 27.74 11.18
C TYR A 80 30.64 28.26 11.77
N ARG A 81 31.30 29.16 11.04
CA ARG A 81 32.60 29.78 11.43
C ARG A 81 33.78 28.80 11.55
N SER A 82 33.74 27.66 10.85
CA SER A 82 34.89 26.75 10.73
C SER A 82 35.96 27.19 9.71
N GLY A 83 35.71 28.24 8.92
CA GLY A 83 36.66 28.74 7.91
C GLY A 83 36.52 28.14 6.51
N LYS A 84 35.33 27.62 6.16
CA LYS A 84 35.02 26.99 4.85
C LYS A 84 35.33 27.88 3.65
N SER A 85 34.75 29.07 3.60
CA SER A 85 34.95 30.02 2.50
C SER A 85 36.41 30.46 2.38
N PHE A 86 37.11 30.60 3.52
CA PHE A 86 38.56 30.86 3.53
C PHE A 86 39.34 29.69 2.93
N LEU A 87 39.05 28.45 3.35
CA LEU A 87 39.69 27.24 2.80
C LEU A 87 39.46 27.12 1.28
N LEU A 88 38.25 27.41 0.80
CA LEU A 88 37.94 27.41 -0.64
C LEU A 88 38.75 28.44 -1.41
N ASN A 89 38.84 29.67 -0.90
CA ASN A 89 39.69 30.70 -1.51
C ASN A 89 41.16 30.25 -1.55
N GLN A 90 41.64 29.60 -0.50
CA GLN A 90 42.99 29.06 -0.43
C GLN A 90 43.23 27.92 -1.44
N LEU A 91 42.25 27.04 -1.68
CA LEU A 91 42.30 26.00 -2.70
C LEU A 91 42.30 26.59 -4.12
N LEU A 92 41.48 27.62 -4.34
CA LEU A 92 41.40 28.37 -5.60
C LEU A 92 42.59 29.33 -5.82
N SER A 93 43.45 29.52 -4.82
CA SER A 93 44.53 30.50 -4.82
C SER A 93 44.04 31.95 -5.01
N LEU A 94 42.86 32.26 -4.48
CA LEU A 94 42.20 33.57 -4.55
C LEU A 94 42.35 34.34 -3.25
N SER A 95 42.37 35.67 -3.36
CA SER A 95 42.26 36.55 -2.19
C SER A 95 40.81 36.60 -1.66
N CYS A 96 40.61 36.97 -0.40
CA CYS A 96 39.24 37.11 0.14
C CYS A 96 38.41 38.23 -0.51
N ASN A 97 39.07 39.19 -1.18
CA ASN A 97 38.38 40.28 -1.89
C ASN A 97 37.86 39.86 -3.27
N GLU A 98 38.36 38.74 -3.78
CA GLU A 98 38.05 38.20 -5.10
C GLU A 98 37.18 36.94 -5.01
N GLY A 99 37.50 36.06 -4.05
CA GLY A 99 36.82 34.78 -3.86
C GLY A 99 35.49 34.84 -3.09
N PHE A 100 35.14 33.73 -2.44
CA PHE A 100 33.98 33.64 -1.57
C PHE A 100 34.09 34.62 -0.38
N GLY A 101 32.98 35.31 -0.07
CA GLY A 101 32.93 36.28 1.01
C GLY A 101 33.21 35.66 2.38
N VAL A 102 34.30 36.08 3.03
CA VAL A 102 34.65 35.67 4.39
C VAL A 102 34.21 36.74 5.38
N GLY A 103 33.58 36.36 6.50
CA GLY A 103 33.24 37.35 7.51
C GLY A 103 33.34 36.88 8.95
N HIS A 104 33.40 37.88 9.84
CA HIS A 104 33.76 37.71 11.24
C HIS A 104 32.60 37.96 12.22
N MET A 105 31.39 38.29 11.74
CA MET A 105 30.21 38.57 12.59
C MET A 105 29.47 37.29 13.03
N ARG A 106 28.45 37.43 13.90
CA ARG A 106 27.65 36.30 14.44
C ARG A 106 26.71 35.67 13.41
N ASP A 107 26.21 36.45 12.45
CA ASP A 107 25.35 35.95 11.38
C ASP A 107 26.14 35.20 10.30
N THR A 108 25.57 34.12 9.75
CA THR A 108 26.20 33.41 8.64
C THR A 108 26.26 34.31 7.41
N LYS A 109 27.48 34.45 6.86
CA LYS A 109 27.73 35.23 5.63
C LYS A 109 27.23 34.48 4.41
N THR A 110 27.60 33.21 4.26
CA THR A 110 27.07 32.32 3.23
C THR A 110 25.66 31.86 3.62
N LYS A 111 24.70 32.07 2.71
CA LYS A 111 23.32 31.58 2.82
C LYS A 111 23.07 30.56 1.72
N GLY A 112 22.58 29.38 2.06
CA GLY A 112 22.36 28.30 1.10
C GLY A 112 23.65 27.68 0.55
N ILE A 113 23.74 27.47 -0.78
CA ILE A 113 24.91 26.90 -1.46
C ILE A 113 25.34 27.84 -2.59
N TRP A 114 26.64 28.10 -2.67
CA TRP A 114 27.26 29.01 -3.62
C TRP A 114 28.28 28.27 -4.48
N VAL A 115 28.38 28.64 -5.75
CA VAL A 115 29.36 28.10 -6.70
C VAL A 115 30.36 29.17 -7.10
N TRP A 116 31.62 28.79 -7.28
CA TRP A 116 32.59 29.67 -7.95
C TRP A 116 32.36 29.64 -9.47
N GLY A 117 32.08 30.80 -10.07
CA GLY A 117 31.60 30.85 -11.46
C GLY A 117 32.62 30.43 -12.52
N THR A 118 33.91 30.37 -12.20
CA THR A 118 34.98 29.98 -13.14
C THR A 118 35.55 28.60 -12.77
N PRO A 119 35.26 27.52 -13.52
CA PRO A 119 35.80 26.19 -13.21
C PRO A 119 37.30 26.09 -13.45
N ILE A 120 37.96 25.18 -12.74
CA ILE A 120 39.33 24.75 -13.00
C ILE A 120 39.28 23.58 -13.97
N GLU A 121 39.94 23.70 -15.11
CA GLU A 121 40.04 22.62 -16.10
C GLU A 121 41.15 21.64 -15.71
N LEU A 122 40.80 20.37 -15.50
CA LEU A 122 41.74 19.27 -15.23
C LEU A 122 41.60 18.17 -16.28
N ASP A 123 42.72 17.57 -16.67
CA ASP A 123 42.72 16.34 -17.46
C ASP A 123 42.75 15.13 -16.51
N ILE A 124 41.63 14.39 -16.47
CA ILE A 124 41.46 13.22 -15.59
C ILE A 124 41.33 11.99 -16.48
N ASN A 125 42.39 11.17 -16.54
CA ASN A 125 42.43 9.95 -17.35
C ASN A 125 42.14 10.18 -18.85
N GLY A 126 42.58 11.31 -19.42
CA GLY A 126 42.34 11.66 -20.82
C GLY A 126 41.00 12.37 -21.08
N VAL A 127 40.23 12.66 -20.02
CA VAL A 127 38.96 13.39 -20.08
C VAL A 127 39.14 14.78 -19.49
N LYS A 128 39.01 15.81 -20.33
CA LYS A 128 38.95 17.20 -19.88
C LYS A 128 37.69 17.42 -19.03
N THR A 129 37.90 17.73 -17.77
CA THR A 129 36.85 17.85 -16.75
C THR A 129 36.90 19.23 -16.13
N SER A 130 35.76 19.90 -16.05
CA SER A 130 35.60 21.18 -15.38
C SER A 130 35.30 20.96 -13.90
N VAL A 131 36.20 21.42 -13.04
CA VAL A 131 36.07 21.31 -11.59
C VAL A 131 35.60 22.63 -11.01
N PHE A 132 34.43 22.68 -10.39
CA PHE A 132 33.99 23.85 -9.64
C PHE A 132 33.87 23.56 -8.15
N TYR A 133 33.88 24.63 -7.37
CA TYR A 133 33.87 24.57 -5.92
C TYR A 133 32.55 25.10 -5.38
N LEU A 134 31.99 24.38 -4.40
CA LEU A 134 30.76 24.72 -3.72
C LEU A 134 31.03 25.13 -2.28
N ASP A 135 30.70 26.37 -1.92
CA ASP A 135 30.67 26.85 -0.54
C ASP A 135 29.27 26.66 0.03
N THR A 136 29.17 26.03 1.21
CA THR A 136 27.88 25.80 1.85
C THR A 136 27.71 26.67 3.08
N GLU A 137 26.46 26.99 3.37
CA GLU A 137 26.09 27.57 4.66
C GLU A 137 26.55 26.66 5.81
N GLY A 138 27.06 27.28 6.86
CA GLY A 138 27.46 26.56 8.06
C GLY A 138 26.27 26.17 8.92
N PHE A 139 26.26 24.90 9.32
CA PHE A 139 25.28 24.34 10.24
C PHE A 139 25.56 24.68 11.70
N GLU A 140 24.62 24.37 12.60
CA GLU A 140 24.65 24.69 14.04
C GLU A 140 24.63 26.21 14.34
N SER A 141 24.07 27.00 13.43
CA SER A 141 23.92 28.45 13.61
C SER A 141 22.67 28.79 14.43
N VAL A 142 22.78 29.80 15.29
CA VAL A 142 21.67 30.25 16.16
C VAL A 142 20.47 30.69 15.33
N GLY A 143 19.26 30.23 15.67
CA GLY A 143 18.01 30.65 15.05
C GLY A 143 17.63 29.93 13.76
N LYS A 144 18.33 28.83 13.41
CA LYS A 144 17.99 27.97 12.26
C LYS A 144 17.46 26.62 12.70
N SER A 145 16.67 25.99 11.84
CA SER A 145 16.16 24.65 12.09
C SER A 145 17.21 23.59 11.73
N ASN A 146 17.28 22.50 12.51
CA ASN A 146 18.13 21.35 12.16
C ASN A 146 17.76 20.78 10.78
N VAL A 147 16.47 20.79 10.45
CA VAL A 147 15.94 20.33 9.15
C VAL A 147 16.55 21.11 7.97
N TYR A 148 16.73 22.43 8.12
CA TYR A 148 17.36 23.26 7.09
C TYR A 148 18.85 22.91 6.92
N ASP A 149 19.56 22.76 8.03
CA ASP A 149 20.98 22.39 8.01
C ASP A 149 21.17 21.00 7.37
N ASP A 150 20.27 20.05 7.67
CA ASP A 150 20.30 18.70 7.09
C ASP A 150 20.02 18.72 5.58
N ARG A 151 19.15 19.61 5.09
CA ARG A 151 18.89 19.79 3.64
C ARG A 151 20.14 20.31 2.91
N ILE A 152 20.79 21.34 3.45
CA ILE A 152 22.03 21.88 2.88
C ILE A 152 23.11 20.81 2.83
N PHE A 153 23.27 20.07 3.93
CA PHE A 153 24.24 19.00 4.04
C PHE A 153 23.99 17.88 3.03
N SER A 154 22.73 17.43 2.93
CA SER A 154 22.34 16.34 2.03
C SER A 154 22.55 16.72 0.57
N LEU A 155 22.12 17.93 0.22
CA LEU A 155 22.25 18.44 -1.13
C LEU A 155 23.73 18.61 -1.52
N ALA A 156 24.55 19.21 -0.66
CA ALA A 156 25.98 19.37 -0.90
C ALA A 156 26.69 18.02 -1.09
N THR A 157 26.32 17.03 -0.28
CA THR A 157 26.84 15.66 -0.37
C THR A 157 26.51 15.04 -1.73
N VAL A 158 25.24 15.04 -2.12
CA VAL A 158 24.77 14.41 -3.36
C VAL A 158 25.36 15.09 -4.61
N LEU A 159 25.47 16.42 -4.60
CA LEU A 159 26.03 17.19 -5.71
C LEU A 159 27.54 17.00 -5.88
N SER A 160 28.26 16.82 -4.78
CA SER A 160 29.72 16.74 -4.80
C SER A 160 30.25 15.48 -5.47
N SER A 161 31.38 15.60 -6.17
CA SER A 161 32.28 14.48 -6.49
C SER A 161 33.26 14.24 -5.33
N VAL A 162 33.69 15.34 -4.69
CA VAL A 162 34.55 15.34 -3.51
C VAL A 162 33.90 16.17 -2.44
N LEU A 163 33.64 15.55 -1.29
CA LEU A 163 33.05 16.22 -0.14
C LEU A 163 34.12 16.50 0.90
N ILE A 164 34.35 17.76 1.17
CA ILE A 164 35.27 18.23 2.20
C ILE A 164 34.45 18.52 3.46
N TYR A 165 34.70 17.77 4.53
CA TYR A 165 34.16 18.09 5.86
C TYR A 165 35.19 18.88 6.66
N ASN A 166 34.95 20.19 6.78
CA ASN A 166 35.81 21.12 7.50
C ASN A 166 35.48 21.21 9.00
N LEU A 167 36.26 20.52 9.83
CA LEU A 167 36.15 20.57 11.30
C LEU A 167 37.26 21.46 11.90
N PRO A 168 36.90 22.49 12.69
CA PRO A 168 37.88 23.41 13.27
C PRO A 168 38.62 22.83 14.48
N GLU A 169 38.09 21.80 15.13
CA GLU A 169 38.61 21.18 16.36
C GLU A 169 38.48 19.65 16.28
N MET A 170 38.36 18.95 17.42
CA MET A 170 38.21 17.49 17.49
C MET A 170 36.87 17.01 16.92
N ILE A 171 36.86 15.78 16.39
CA ILE A 171 35.65 15.10 15.92
C ILE A 171 34.72 14.87 17.13
N ARG A 172 33.52 15.47 17.11
CA ARG A 172 32.49 15.27 18.14
C ARG A 172 31.53 14.16 17.70
N GLU A 173 30.75 13.64 18.64
CA GLU A 173 29.73 12.63 18.35
C GLU A 173 28.68 13.10 17.34
N ALA A 174 28.31 14.39 17.41
CA ALA A 174 27.41 14.99 16.42
C ALA A 174 28.00 15.00 15.00
N ASP A 175 29.33 15.14 14.88
CA ASP A 175 30.03 15.11 13.60
C ASP A 175 30.11 13.67 13.05
N ILE A 176 30.24 12.65 13.91
CA ILE A 176 30.19 11.23 13.54
C ILE A 176 28.81 10.87 12.96
N SER A 177 27.74 11.28 13.63
CA SER A 177 26.37 11.04 13.16
C SER A 177 26.12 11.69 11.78
N ARG A 178 26.56 12.93 11.60
CA ARG A 178 26.46 13.62 10.30
C ARG A 178 27.32 12.96 9.22
N LEU A 179 28.55 12.55 9.55
CA LEU A 179 29.41 11.81 8.61
C LEU A 179 28.77 10.51 8.14
N SER A 180 28.15 9.75 9.05
CA SER A 180 27.37 8.55 8.70
C SER A 180 26.31 8.86 7.66
N PHE A 181 25.58 9.94 7.89
CA PHE A 181 24.52 10.38 7.01
C PHE A 181 25.04 10.83 5.63
N ALA A 182 26.17 11.54 5.55
CA ALA A 182 26.80 11.85 4.25
C ALA A 182 27.23 10.57 3.51
N ILE A 183 27.73 9.60 4.26
CA ILE A 183 28.23 8.35 3.71
C ILE A 183 27.09 7.47 3.19
N GLU A 184 25.97 7.40 3.92
CA GLU A 184 24.74 6.75 3.45
C GLU A 184 24.29 7.34 2.10
N LEU A 185 24.25 8.67 2.00
CA LEU A 185 23.91 9.35 0.74
C LEU A 185 24.94 9.11 -0.37
N ALA A 186 26.22 9.02 -0.02
CA ALA A 186 27.32 8.77 -0.94
C ALA A 186 27.27 7.35 -1.53
N GLU A 187 27.01 6.33 -0.70
CA GLU A 187 26.87 4.94 -1.13
C GLU A 187 25.66 4.75 -2.04
N GLU A 188 24.55 5.41 -1.74
CA GLU A 188 23.32 5.32 -2.54
C GLU A 188 23.43 6.10 -3.85
N GLY A 189 24.11 7.25 -3.83
CA GLY A 189 24.50 7.98 -5.04
C GLY A 189 25.32 7.13 -6.00
N LYS A 190 26.14 6.17 -5.52
CA LYS A 190 26.83 5.23 -6.42
C LYS A 190 25.88 4.24 -7.09
N MET A 191 24.84 3.79 -6.38
CA MET A 191 23.97 2.70 -6.85
C MET A 191 22.84 3.19 -7.77
N LEU A 192 22.31 4.41 -7.54
CA LEU A 192 21.37 5.07 -8.46
C LEU A 192 21.96 5.27 -9.88
N LEU A 193 23.29 5.25 -9.99
CA LEU A 193 24.01 5.87 -11.11
C LEU A 193 24.92 4.91 -11.89
N SER A 194 24.99 3.61 -11.53
CA SER A 194 25.65 2.60 -12.37
C SER A 194 25.11 1.18 -12.09
N ASN A 195 24.61 0.51 -13.15
CA ASN A 195 24.30 -0.93 -13.16
C ASN A 195 25.56 -1.83 -13.15
N GLN A 196 26.74 -1.32 -12.78
CA GLN A 196 27.98 -2.08 -12.74
C GLN A 196 28.82 -1.76 -11.50
N GLN A 197 29.43 -2.81 -10.95
CA GLN A 197 30.27 -2.84 -9.74
C GLN A 197 31.61 -2.09 -9.84
N ASN A 198 31.78 -1.15 -10.77
CA ASN A 198 33.03 -0.40 -10.86
C ASN A 198 33.02 0.78 -9.88
N SER A 199 33.64 0.51 -8.73
CA SER A 199 33.85 1.38 -7.58
C SER A 199 34.41 2.76 -7.96
N TYR A 200 33.61 3.83 -7.81
CA TYR A 200 34.13 5.19 -7.68
C TYR A 200 33.40 5.94 -6.55
N GLY A 201 34.12 6.11 -5.45
CA GLY A 201 33.79 6.87 -4.23
C GLY A 201 33.37 8.29 -4.48
N LEU A 202 32.30 8.75 -3.80
CA LEU A 202 32.39 10.08 -3.20
C LEU A 202 33.65 10.05 -2.32
N SER A 203 34.69 10.78 -2.69
CA SER A 203 35.89 10.86 -1.84
C SER A 203 35.60 11.92 -0.79
N SER A 204 35.38 11.48 0.45
CA SER A 204 35.26 12.37 1.60
C SER A 204 36.66 12.70 2.12
N VAL A 205 36.96 14.00 2.20
CA VAL A 205 38.19 14.50 2.84
C VAL A 205 37.81 15.16 4.16
N ILE A 206 38.25 14.59 5.27
CA ILE A 206 37.95 15.09 6.62
C ILE A 206 39.13 15.96 7.07
N PHE A 207 38.86 17.22 7.43
CA PHE A 207 39.87 18.17 7.89
C PHE A 207 39.96 18.23 9.40
N TYR A 208 41.18 18.44 9.91
CA TYR A 208 41.44 18.57 11.35
C TYR A 208 42.54 19.59 11.71
N VAL A 209 42.38 20.26 12.86
CA VAL A 209 43.39 21.15 13.47
C VAL A 209 43.89 20.61 14.84
N LYS A 210 45.16 20.16 14.82
CA LYS A 210 46.21 20.08 15.87
C LYS A 210 45.97 19.31 17.19
N GLY A 211 46.76 18.24 17.42
CA GLY A 211 46.97 17.61 18.73
C GLY A 211 47.62 16.21 18.69
N LYS A 212 46.96 15.24 18.04
CA LYS A 212 47.42 13.85 17.82
C LYS A 212 47.68 13.58 16.33
N SER A 213 48.28 12.44 15.98
CA SER A 213 48.37 12.04 14.57
C SER A 213 46.96 11.84 13.99
N VAL A 214 46.77 12.18 12.71
CA VAL A 214 45.45 12.13 12.07
C VAL A 214 44.84 10.71 12.15
N GLN A 215 45.68 9.69 11.95
CA GLN A 215 45.26 8.30 11.99
C GLN A 215 44.83 7.86 13.40
N GLU A 216 45.54 8.29 14.45
CA GLU A 216 45.16 7.98 15.83
C GLU A 216 43.80 8.56 16.19
N MET A 217 43.51 9.79 15.78
CA MET A 217 42.22 10.43 16.06
C MET A 217 41.07 9.75 15.32
N VAL A 218 41.27 9.40 14.05
CA VAL A 218 40.27 8.66 13.27
C VAL A 218 40.00 7.30 13.92
N ASN A 219 41.07 6.57 14.29
CA ASN A 219 40.94 5.28 14.97
C ASN A 219 40.23 5.41 16.33
N GLU A 220 40.45 6.50 17.07
CA GLU A 220 39.79 6.80 18.34
C GLU A 220 38.30 7.14 18.14
N ALA A 221 37.97 7.98 17.16
CA ALA A 221 36.60 8.36 16.83
C ALA A 221 35.75 7.18 16.34
N LEU A 222 36.37 6.23 15.63
CA LEU A 222 35.72 5.02 15.10
C LEU A 222 35.70 3.86 16.10
N ARG A 223 36.29 4.01 17.29
CA ARG A 223 36.32 2.95 18.30
C ARG A 223 34.92 2.76 18.90
N ARG A 224 34.47 1.51 18.98
CA ARG A 224 33.22 1.16 19.67
C ARG A 224 33.22 1.63 21.13
N VAL A 225 32.08 2.14 21.56
CA VAL A 225 31.79 2.44 22.97
C VAL A 225 31.28 1.15 23.63
N PRO A 226 31.83 0.73 24.78
CA PRO A 226 31.33 -0.44 25.50
C PRO A 226 29.85 -0.31 25.86
N ASN A 227 29.06 -1.36 25.61
CA ASN A 227 27.62 -1.40 25.92
C ASN A 227 27.28 -2.61 26.81
N SER A 228 27.77 -2.61 28.06
CA SER A 228 27.52 -3.71 29.01
C SER A 228 26.06 -3.82 29.44
N ASP A 229 25.33 -2.70 29.41
CA ASP A 229 23.97 -2.58 29.96
C ASP A 229 22.88 -2.76 28.89
N GLY A 230 23.26 -2.96 27.62
CA GLY A 230 22.33 -3.18 26.50
C GLY A 230 21.51 -1.94 26.11
N ASP A 231 22.09 -0.74 26.24
CA ASP A 231 21.42 0.50 25.83
C ASP A 231 21.30 0.56 24.29
N LYS A 232 20.07 0.62 23.79
CA LYS A 232 19.75 0.68 22.36
C LYS A 232 20.35 1.92 21.67
N ASN A 233 20.55 3.02 22.39
CA ASN A 233 21.15 4.22 21.80
C ASN A 233 22.65 4.01 21.55
N ILE A 234 23.35 3.33 22.46
CA ILE A 234 24.77 3.00 22.29
C ILE A 234 24.94 2.00 21.14
N ASP A 235 24.02 1.05 20.98
CA ASP A 235 24.02 0.13 19.83
C ASP A 235 23.89 0.86 18.49
N LYS A 236 22.97 1.82 18.38
CA LYS A 236 22.82 2.66 17.17
C LYS A 236 24.11 3.43 16.86
N VAL A 237 24.71 4.03 17.88
CA VAL A 237 25.96 4.79 17.71
C VAL A 237 27.11 3.86 17.28
N ASN A 238 27.20 2.66 17.85
CA ASN A 238 28.21 1.68 17.46
C ASN A 238 27.99 1.12 16.05
N GLN A 239 26.74 0.96 15.59
CA GLN A 239 26.43 0.60 14.21
C GLN A 239 26.92 1.66 13.21
N ILE A 240 26.77 2.94 13.56
CA ILE A 240 27.33 4.05 12.79
C ILE A 240 28.86 3.93 12.70
N ARG A 241 29.54 3.72 13.84
CA ARG A 241 31.00 3.59 13.85
C ARG A 241 31.53 2.40 13.06
N ASP A 242 30.86 1.24 13.13
CA ASP A 242 31.22 0.08 12.33
C ASP A 242 31.10 0.38 10.83
N SER A 243 30.01 1.06 10.43
CA SER A 243 29.76 1.45 9.05
C SER A 243 30.84 2.42 8.53
N LEU A 244 31.18 3.42 9.34
CA LEU A 244 32.25 4.37 9.06
C LEU A 244 33.63 3.70 9.00
N ALA A 245 33.90 2.70 9.86
CA ALA A 245 35.17 1.99 9.92
C ALA A 245 35.43 1.14 8.66
N VAL A 246 34.40 0.48 8.13
CA VAL A 246 34.51 -0.30 6.87
C VAL A 246 34.84 0.59 5.67
N MET A 247 34.48 1.88 5.71
CA MET A 247 34.74 2.82 4.63
C MET A 247 35.92 3.76 4.86
N GLY A 248 36.52 3.72 6.06
CA GLY A 248 37.73 4.46 6.41
C GLY A 248 38.87 4.19 5.44
N ASP A 249 38.90 3.02 4.80
CA ASP A 249 39.90 2.63 3.80
C ASP A 249 39.89 3.49 2.53
N ASN A 250 38.76 4.13 2.19
CA ASN A 250 38.61 5.04 1.04
C ASN A 250 38.48 6.52 1.44
N SER A 251 38.54 6.84 2.74
CA SER A 251 38.40 8.20 3.26
C SER A 251 39.78 8.78 3.56
N THR A 252 40.03 10.02 3.12
CA THR A 252 41.33 10.67 3.38
C THR A 252 41.16 11.70 4.49
N ALA A 253 41.87 11.53 5.59
CA ALA A 253 41.91 12.53 6.64
C ALA A 253 43.17 13.41 6.49
N PHE A 254 42.99 14.73 6.53
CA PHE A 254 44.06 15.70 6.28
C PHE A 254 44.09 16.75 7.40
N SER A 255 45.25 16.99 8.01
CA SER A 255 45.38 18.03 9.03
C SER A 255 46.08 19.26 8.50
N LEU A 256 45.41 20.41 8.59
CA LEU A 256 45.97 21.73 8.32
C LEU A 256 46.35 22.41 9.65
N PRO A 257 47.57 22.95 9.80
CA PRO A 257 47.90 23.78 10.95
C PRO A 257 47.12 25.09 10.87
N GLN A 258 47.11 25.82 11.98
CA GLN A 258 46.51 27.15 12.02
C GLN A 258 47.30 28.09 11.07
N PRO A 259 46.66 28.81 10.13
CA PRO A 259 47.37 29.64 9.16
C PRO A 259 48.16 30.78 9.80
N HIS A 260 47.60 31.38 10.86
CA HIS A 260 48.22 32.47 11.61
C HIS A 260 47.53 32.64 12.99
N LEU A 261 48.23 33.21 13.98
CA LEU A 261 47.69 33.50 15.32
C LEU A 261 46.51 34.49 15.26
N GLN A 262 46.61 35.51 14.41
CA GLN A 262 45.58 36.55 14.25
C GLN A 262 44.50 36.11 13.25
N ARG A 263 43.53 35.31 13.70
CA ARG A 263 42.46 34.72 12.86
C ARG A 263 41.55 35.74 12.15
N THR A 264 41.40 36.95 12.70
CA THR A 264 40.51 37.98 12.13
C THR A 264 41.12 38.76 10.98
N LYS A 265 42.44 38.64 10.75
CA LYS A 265 43.16 39.35 9.69
C LYS A 265 43.65 38.46 8.56
N LEU A 266 43.23 37.19 8.56
CA LEU A 266 43.66 36.20 7.57
C LEU A 266 43.37 36.62 6.12
N CYS A 267 42.32 37.41 5.90
CA CYS A 267 41.95 37.89 4.58
C CYS A 267 42.82 39.04 4.06
N ASP A 268 43.52 39.74 4.95
CA ASP A 268 44.40 40.86 4.61
C ASP A 268 45.86 40.40 4.44
N MET A 269 46.16 39.16 4.80
CA MET A 269 47.51 38.59 4.82
C MET A 269 47.87 37.95 3.48
N LYS A 270 49.13 38.11 3.08
CA LYS A 270 49.72 37.36 1.96
C LYS A 270 50.31 36.04 2.44
N ASP A 271 50.55 35.12 1.51
CA ASP A 271 51.16 33.80 1.80
C ASP A 271 52.47 33.87 2.61
N ILE A 272 53.25 34.93 2.42
CA ILE A 272 54.54 35.16 3.13
C ILE A 272 54.32 35.42 4.63
N GLU A 273 53.14 35.94 4.99
CA GLU A 273 52.76 36.24 6.38
C GLU A 273 52.09 35.04 7.07
N LEU A 274 51.75 34.00 6.32
CA LEU A 274 51.17 32.77 6.86
C LEU A 274 52.27 31.84 7.38
N ASP A 275 51.89 30.92 8.26
CA ASP A 275 52.76 29.87 8.74
C ASP A 275 53.32 29.04 7.55
N PRO A 276 54.65 28.90 7.39
CA PRO A 276 55.23 28.15 6.28
C PRO A 276 54.76 26.69 6.20
N ASP A 277 54.52 26.04 7.36
CA ASP A 277 53.98 24.68 7.40
C ASP A 277 52.53 24.66 6.93
N TYR A 278 51.75 25.71 7.20
CA TYR A 278 50.40 25.86 6.64
C TYR A 278 50.43 25.95 5.13
N VAL A 279 51.26 26.82 4.57
CA VAL A 279 51.38 27.00 3.12
C VAL A 279 51.78 25.68 2.45
N LYS A 280 52.79 24.99 3.00
CA LYS A 280 53.23 23.69 2.50
C LYS A 280 52.11 22.65 2.52
N LYS A 281 51.37 22.54 3.63
CA LYS A 281 50.24 21.60 3.74
C LYS A 281 49.05 21.99 2.87
N ARG A 282 48.81 23.28 2.65
CA ARG A 282 47.78 23.77 1.73
C ARG A 282 48.08 23.33 0.30
N GLU A 283 49.32 23.42 -0.16
CA GLU A 283 49.69 22.95 -1.50
C GLU A 283 49.55 21.42 -1.62
N GLN A 284 50.01 20.66 -0.61
CA GLN A 284 49.79 19.21 -0.55
C GLN A 284 48.29 18.86 -0.61
N LEU A 285 47.45 19.67 0.02
CA LEU A 285 46.02 19.45 -0.03
C LEU A 285 45.43 19.67 -1.43
N LYS A 286 45.88 20.71 -2.16
CA LYS A 286 45.46 20.92 -3.55
C LYS A 286 45.80 19.70 -4.41
N GLU A 287 46.99 19.14 -4.22
CA GLU A 287 47.43 17.91 -4.90
C GLU A 287 46.52 16.72 -4.53
N VAL A 288 46.21 16.54 -3.24
CA VAL A 288 45.30 15.48 -2.78
C VAL A 288 43.93 15.63 -3.43
N VAL A 289 43.33 16.82 -3.39
CA VAL A 289 42.03 17.08 -4.02
C VAL A 289 42.09 16.81 -5.53
N ALA A 290 43.10 17.31 -6.24
CA ALA A 290 43.27 17.03 -7.66
C ALA A 290 43.43 15.53 -7.98
N SER A 291 44.09 14.78 -7.10
CA SER A 291 44.32 13.33 -7.28
C SER A 291 43.06 12.48 -7.10
N ILE A 292 42.12 12.91 -6.26
CA ILE A 292 40.88 12.18 -5.94
C ILE A 292 39.67 12.66 -6.75
N VAL A 293 39.69 13.89 -7.26
CA VAL A 293 38.58 14.45 -8.05
C VAL A 293 38.32 13.57 -9.28
N ARG A 294 37.05 13.23 -9.49
CA ARG A 294 36.57 12.50 -10.67
C ARG A 294 35.31 13.17 -11.20
N PRO A 295 35.08 13.14 -12.52
CA PRO A 295 33.83 13.63 -13.11
C PRO A 295 32.64 12.88 -12.53
N LYS A 296 31.55 13.61 -12.26
CA LYS A 296 30.32 13.06 -11.69
C LYS A 296 29.61 12.21 -12.76
N ILE A 297 29.28 10.99 -12.39
CA ILE A 297 28.55 10.04 -13.24
C ILE A 297 27.15 9.88 -12.68
N VAL A 298 26.13 10.11 -13.51
CA VAL A 298 24.72 9.83 -13.22
C VAL A 298 24.20 8.87 -14.30
N GLN A 299 23.62 7.73 -13.91
CA GLN A 299 23.05 6.71 -14.81
C GLN A 299 24.04 6.25 -15.90
N GLY A 300 25.31 6.08 -15.54
CA GLY A 300 26.38 5.64 -16.43
C GLY A 300 26.88 6.71 -17.40
N LYS A 301 26.44 7.97 -17.29
CA LYS A 301 26.89 9.09 -18.13
C LYS A 301 27.56 10.18 -17.31
N PHE A 302 28.57 10.82 -17.89
CA PHE A 302 29.15 12.03 -17.32
C PHE A 302 28.17 13.19 -17.46
N LEU A 303 27.99 13.95 -16.38
CA LEU A 303 27.16 15.15 -16.39
C LEU A 303 27.91 16.33 -17.01
N ASN A 304 27.32 16.97 -18.02
CA ASN A 304 27.65 18.34 -18.41
C ASN A 304 26.83 19.36 -17.58
N GLY A 305 27.03 20.66 -17.83
CA GLY A 305 26.36 21.75 -17.11
C GLY A 305 24.84 21.65 -17.07
N LYS A 306 24.21 21.41 -18.21
CA LYS A 306 22.75 21.31 -18.32
C LYS A 306 22.22 20.08 -17.59
N GLU A 307 22.90 18.95 -17.73
CA GLU A 307 22.51 17.71 -17.06
C GLU A 307 22.71 17.82 -15.54
N PHE A 308 23.77 18.50 -15.09
CA PHE A 308 24.02 18.77 -13.68
C PHE A 308 22.94 19.66 -13.07
N VAL A 309 22.51 20.73 -13.77
CA VAL A 309 21.41 21.59 -13.30
C VAL A 309 20.09 20.83 -13.23
N SER A 310 19.76 20.02 -14.26
CA SER A 310 18.56 19.18 -14.21
C SER A 310 18.60 18.15 -13.08
N PHE A 311 19.77 17.58 -12.79
CA PHE A 311 19.98 16.70 -11.65
C PHE A 311 19.76 17.44 -10.32
N LEU A 312 20.34 18.63 -10.17
CA LEU A 312 20.15 19.50 -9.02
C LEU A 312 18.68 19.87 -8.80
N GLU A 313 17.94 20.20 -9.86
CA GLU A 313 16.49 20.46 -9.85
C GLU A 313 15.69 19.30 -9.26
N GLN A 314 15.91 18.10 -9.79
CA GLN A 314 15.22 16.88 -9.32
C GLN A 314 15.49 16.58 -7.85
N ILE A 315 16.74 16.73 -7.39
CA ILE A 315 17.12 16.47 -6.00
C ILE A 315 16.51 17.51 -5.06
N LEU A 316 16.51 18.80 -5.42
CA LEU A 316 15.93 19.85 -4.57
C LEU A 316 14.41 19.69 -4.42
N ASP A 317 13.71 19.36 -5.51
CA ASP A 317 12.27 19.13 -5.49
C ASP A 317 11.92 17.96 -4.57
N ALA A 318 12.67 16.85 -4.65
CA ALA A 318 12.50 15.71 -3.74
C ALA A 318 12.75 16.10 -2.27
N LEU A 319 13.82 16.85 -1.98
CA LEU A 319 14.14 17.33 -0.63
C LEU A 319 13.09 18.31 -0.07
N ASN A 320 12.43 19.09 -0.94
CA ASN A 320 11.42 20.06 -0.54
C ASN A 320 10.02 19.46 -0.37
N GLN A 321 9.68 18.41 -1.12
CA GLN A 321 8.42 17.66 -1.02
C GLN A 321 8.44 16.66 0.16
N GLY A 322 9.61 16.16 0.55
CA GLY A 322 9.77 15.28 1.70
C GLY A 322 9.66 16.01 3.05
N GLU A 323 8.93 15.40 4.00
CA GLU A 323 9.11 15.66 5.43
C GLU A 323 10.43 15.01 5.85
N ILE A 324 11.53 15.76 5.79
CA ILE A 324 12.81 15.28 6.33
C ILE A 324 12.67 15.31 7.86
N PRO A 325 12.62 14.16 8.56
CA PRO A 325 12.58 14.17 10.00
C PRO A 325 13.96 14.65 10.46
N SER A 326 14.00 15.63 11.36
CA SER A 326 15.24 16.19 11.94
C SER A 326 16.15 15.19 12.66
N THR A 327 15.80 13.90 12.63
CA THR A 327 16.49 12.75 13.23
C THR A 327 16.22 11.43 12.48
N GLY A 328 15.58 11.47 11.31
CA GLY A 328 15.23 10.28 10.52
C GLY A 328 16.17 10.13 9.32
N SER A 329 16.53 8.89 8.99
CA SER A 329 17.38 8.62 7.82
C SER A 329 16.63 9.04 6.55
N LEU A 330 17.27 9.78 5.64
CA LEU A 330 16.72 10.14 4.32
C LEU A 330 16.24 8.92 3.55
N VAL A 331 16.87 7.76 3.82
CA VAL A 331 16.47 6.44 3.36
C VAL A 331 15.00 6.16 3.66
N GLU A 332 14.52 6.47 4.86
CA GLU A 332 13.11 6.25 5.24
C GLU A 332 12.17 7.16 4.43
N VAL A 333 12.60 8.40 4.14
CA VAL A 333 11.80 9.37 3.35
C VAL A 333 11.69 8.92 1.90
N PHE A 334 12.80 8.53 1.28
CA PHE A 334 12.80 8.02 -0.08
C PHE A 334 12.06 6.68 -0.19
N ASN A 335 12.21 5.80 0.81
CA ASN A 335 11.52 4.51 0.84
C ASN A 335 10.03 4.63 1.07
N LYS A 336 9.54 5.68 1.76
CA LYS A 336 8.10 5.84 2.02
C LYS A 336 7.28 5.85 0.72
N GLY A 337 7.73 6.61 -0.29
CA GLY A 337 7.04 6.67 -1.58
C GLY A 337 7.09 5.36 -2.37
N ILE A 338 8.16 4.57 -2.19
CA ILE A 338 8.27 3.24 -2.78
C ILE A 338 7.35 2.25 -2.06
N LEU A 339 7.34 2.29 -0.73
CA LEU A 339 6.52 1.44 0.13
C LEU A 339 5.04 1.59 -0.21
N GLU A 340 4.55 2.84 -0.32
CA GLU A 340 3.17 3.13 -0.74
C GLU A 340 2.86 2.59 -2.15
N ARG A 341 3.81 2.69 -3.08
CA ARG A 341 3.65 2.15 -4.45
C ARG A 341 3.60 0.63 -4.47
N CYS A 342 4.50 -0.04 -3.74
CA CYS A 342 4.54 -1.49 -3.62
C CYS A 342 3.27 -2.04 -2.96
N LEU A 343 2.79 -1.41 -1.89
CA LEU A 343 1.52 -1.77 -1.26
C LEU A 343 0.33 -1.63 -2.21
N LYS A 344 0.32 -0.57 -3.01
CA LYS A 344 -0.71 -0.37 -4.04
C LYS A 344 -0.68 -1.48 -5.08
N LEU A 345 0.51 -1.83 -5.59
CA LEU A 345 0.68 -2.93 -6.55
C LEU A 345 0.21 -4.26 -5.98
N TYR A 346 0.62 -4.60 -4.75
CA TYR A 346 0.16 -5.80 -4.05
C TYR A 346 -1.37 -5.83 -3.94
N SER A 347 -1.98 -4.72 -3.51
CA SER A 347 -3.43 -4.60 -3.36
C SER A 347 -4.17 -4.77 -4.70
N GLU A 348 -3.65 -4.19 -5.79
CA GLU A 348 -4.22 -4.32 -7.13
C GLU A 348 -4.13 -5.75 -7.68
N GLN A 349 -3.02 -6.46 -7.40
CA GLN A 349 -2.87 -7.85 -7.81
C GLN A 349 -3.79 -8.77 -7.01
N MET A 350 -3.84 -8.59 -5.69
CA MET A 350 -4.74 -9.36 -4.83
C MET A 350 -6.21 -9.09 -5.12
N ALA A 351 -6.57 -7.89 -5.57
CA ALA A 351 -7.94 -7.58 -6.00
C ALA A 351 -8.41 -8.36 -7.24
N LYS A 352 -7.48 -8.92 -8.04
CA LYS A 352 -7.82 -9.79 -9.19
C LYS A 352 -8.18 -11.22 -8.77
N VAL A 353 -7.87 -11.60 -7.54
CA VAL A 353 -8.18 -12.93 -7.01
C VAL A 353 -9.68 -13.03 -6.76
N VAL A 354 -10.31 -14.06 -7.34
CA VAL A 354 -11.75 -14.29 -7.20
C VAL A 354 -12.03 -14.97 -5.86
N LEU A 355 -12.89 -14.35 -5.05
CA LEU A 355 -13.38 -14.88 -3.78
C LEU A 355 -14.84 -15.38 -3.96
N PRO A 356 -15.32 -16.36 -3.17
CA PRO A 356 -14.59 -17.09 -2.13
C PRO A 356 -13.77 -18.28 -2.67
N MET A 357 -12.66 -18.59 -2.00
CA MET A 357 -11.75 -19.69 -2.37
C MET A 357 -11.18 -20.42 -1.13
N GLN A 358 -10.54 -21.57 -1.35
CA GLN A 358 -9.92 -22.34 -0.26
C GLN A 358 -8.75 -21.57 0.37
N GLY A 359 -8.56 -21.78 1.69
CA GLY A 359 -7.53 -21.09 2.47
C GLY A 359 -6.11 -21.35 1.95
N GLU A 360 -5.79 -22.57 1.55
CA GLU A 360 -4.48 -22.93 0.99
C GLU A 360 -4.20 -22.23 -0.34
N SER A 361 -5.21 -22.16 -1.22
CA SER A 361 -5.09 -21.47 -2.50
C SER A 361 -4.93 -19.96 -2.32
N LEU A 362 -5.64 -19.38 -1.35
CA LEU A 362 -5.51 -17.96 -1.01
C LEU A 362 -4.13 -17.65 -0.43
N GLN A 363 -3.62 -18.52 0.45
CA GLN A 363 -2.27 -18.40 1.02
C GLN A 363 -1.20 -18.45 -0.07
N LYS A 364 -1.32 -19.39 -1.01
CA LYS A 364 -0.40 -19.50 -2.14
C LYS A 364 -0.40 -18.26 -3.04
N ALA A 365 -1.60 -17.72 -3.34
CA ALA A 365 -1.73 -16.48 -4.10
C ALA A 365 -1.11 -15.28 -3.36
N HIS A 366 -1.29 -15.21 -2.04
CA HIS A 366 -0.65 -14.21 -1.20
C HIS A 366 0.88 -14.32 -1.25
N GLU A 367 1.44 -15.52 -1.06
CA GLU A 367 2.90 -15.74 -1.08
C GLU A 367 3.51 -15.34 -2.42
N GLU A 368 2.88 -15.73 -3.55
CA GLU A 368 3.35 -15.37 -4.89
C GLU A 368 3.36 -13.84 -5.12
N GLN A 369 2.28 -13.15 -4.73
CA GLN A 369 2.21 -11.69 -4.89
C GLN A 369 3.09 -10.94 -3.89
N ARG A 370 3.25 -11.46 -2.67
CA ARG A 370 4.18 -10.92 -1.67
C ARG A 370 5.61 -11.01 -2.19
N ASP A 371 6.04 -12.18 -2.66
CA ASP A 371 7.40 -12.39 -3.12
C ASP A 371 7.71 -11.51 -4.34
N THR A 372 6.77 -11.40 -5.28
CA THR A 372 6.89 -10.46 -6.43
C THR A 372 6.99 -9.00 -5.97
N THR A 373 6.19 -8.59 -4.99
CA THR A 373 6.21 -7.22 -4.45
C THR A 373 7.52 -6.94 -3.72
N MET A 374 8.04 -7.95 -3.01
CA MET A 374 9.28 -7.87 -2.28
C MET A 374 10.49 -7.77 -3.22
N GLU A 375 10.49 -8.53 -4.33
CA GLU A 375 11.52 -8.42 -5.36
C GLU A 375 11.54 -7.01 -5.99
N ILE A 376 10.38 -6.46 -6.33
CA ILE A 376 10.27 -5.08 -6.84
C ILE A 376 10.74 -4.06 -5.79
N PHE A 377 10.42 -4.28 -4.52
CA PHE A 377 10.89 -3.42 -3.44
C PHE A 377 12.41 -3.50 -3.28
N ASP A 378 12.99 -4.70 -3.30
CA ASP A 378 14.42 -4.92 -3.18
C ASP A 378 15.22 -4.26 -4.32
N GLU A 379 14.64 -4.21 -5.52
CA GLU A 379 15.21 -3.50 -6.68
C GLU A 379 15.17 -1.97 -6.54
N GLN A 380 14.11 -1.42 -5.95
CA GLN A 380 13.85 0.03 -5.96
C GLN A 380 14.23 0.72 -4.65
N HIS A 381 14.18 0.03 -3.52
CA HIS A 381 14.37 0.62 -2.19
C HIS A 381 15.80 1.13 -1.98
N PHE A 382 15.88 2.23 -1.26
CA PHE A 382 17.11 2.88 -0.83
C PHE A 382 17.63 2.19 0.45
N GLY A 383 18.95 2.05 0.58
CA GLY A 383 19.62 1.75 1.86
C GLY A 383 19.70 0.30 2.32
N ARG A 384 20.18 -0.65 1.51
CA ARG A 384 20.25 -2.11 1.83
C ARG A 384 20.74 -2.51 3.25
N ARG A 385 21.62 -1.74 3.91
CA ARG A 385 22.07 -2.05 5.29
C ARG A 385 21.16 -1.49 6.40
N HIS A 386 20.44 -0.40 6.14
CA HIS A 386 19.57 0.30 7.11
C HIS A 386 18.07 0.23 6.75
N ALA A 387 17.74 -0.23 5.55
CA ALA A 387 16.38 -0.41 5.04
C ALA A 387 15.66 -1.61 5.65
N ARG A 388 16.32 -2.40 6.50
CA ARG A 388 15.66 -3.49 7.23
C ARG A 388 14.39 -3.02 7.91
N LYS A 389 14.41 -1.81 8.49
CA LYS A 389 13.21 -1.20 9.08
C LYS A 389 12.12 -0.89 8.04
N SER A 390 12.48 -0.44 6.85
CA SER A 390 11.52 -0.21 5.74
C SER A 390 10.98 -1.52 5.17
N VAL A 391 11.81 -2.57 5.11
CA VAL A 391 11.41 -3.94 4.73
C VAL A 391 10.42 -4.50 5.76
N ASP A 392 10.78 -4.48 7.04
CA ASP A 392 9.92 -4.94 8.14
C ASP A 392 8.58 -4.18 8.13
N GLN A 393 8.62 -2.87 7.84
CA GLN A 393 7.42 -2.05 7.72
C GLN A 393 6.55 -2.43 6.50
N LEU A 394 7.15 -2.70 5.34
CA LEU A 394 6.40 -3.17 4.16
C LEU A 394 5.73 -4.51 4.44
N GLU A 395 6.45 -5.45 5.07
CA GLU A 395 5.93 -6.77 5.42
C GLU A 395 4.75 -6.65 6.41
N GLU A 396 4.86 -5.78 7.42
CA GLU A 396 3.77 -5.52 8.36
C GLU A 396 2.51 -4.96 7.66
N GLU A 397 2.67 -4.02 6.73
CA GLU A 397 1.54 -3.44 6.00
C GLU A 397 0.92 -4.42 5.00
N ILE A 398 1.72 -5.26 4.33
CA ILE A 398 1.23 -6.36 3.47
C ILE A 398 0.37 -7.33 4.29
N GLU A 399 0.84 -7.70 5.50
CA GLU A 399 0.12 -8.61 6.38
C GLU A 399 -1.22 -8.03 6.86
N LYS A 400 -1.27 -6.71 7.13
CA LYS A 400 -2.52 -6.00 7.46
C LYS A 400 -3.53 -6.08 6.31
N VAL A 401 -3.10 -5.84 5.07
CA VAL A 401 -3.97 -5.95 3.90
C VAL A 401 -4.42 -7.39 3.69
N TYR A 402 -3.51 -8.36 3.82
CA TYR A 402 -3.84 -9.78 3.67
C TYR A 402 -4.88 -10.24 4.70
N LYS A 403 -4.77 -9.81 5.95
CA LYS A 403 -5.75 -10.10 7.00
C LYS A 403 -7.15 -9.61 6.63
N ASN A 404 -7.27 -8.44 6.02
CA ASN A 404 -8.57 -7.91 5.55
C ASN A 404 -9.15 -8.76 4.41
N ILE A 405 -8.32 -9.22 3.47
CA ILE A 405 -8.74 -10.10 2.38
C ILE A 405 -9.19 -11.47 2.91
N LYS A 406 -8.49 -12.02 3.90
CA LYS A 406 -8.86 -13.28 4.56
C LYS A 406 -10.23 -13.18 5.23
N LEU A 407 -10.50 -12.07 5.93
CA LEU A 407 -11.82 -11.80 6.51
C LEU A 407 -12.91 -11.65 5.44
N ALA A 408 -12.62 -10.97 4.32
CA ALA A 408 -13.55 -10.87 3.19
C ALA A 408 -13.85 -12.23 2.55
N ASN A 409 -12.83 -13.09 2.41
CA ASN A 409 -12.98 -14.45 1.89
C ASN A 409 -13.86 -15.32 2.79
N GLU A 410 -13.64 -15.25 4.11
CA GLU A 410 -14.45 -15.97 5.09
C GLU A 410 -15.91 -15.48 5.10
N TYR A 411 -16.11 -14.16 5.04
CA TYR A 411 -17.44 -13.58 4.96
C TYR A 411 -18.20 -14.06 3.71
N GLN A 412 -17.60 -13.96 2.52
CA GLN A 412 -18.22 -14.39 1.27
C GLN A 412 -18.47 -15.91 1.24
N SER A 413 -17.55 -16.71 1.78
CA SER A 413 -17.73 -18.16 1.91
C SER A 413 -18.92 -18.49 2.82
N SER A 414 -19.04 -17.82 3.96
CA SER A 414 -20.18 -18.01 4.87
C SER A 414 -21.49 -17.62 4.21
N THR A 415 -21.58 -16.45 3.57
CA THR A 415 -22.81 -16.00 2.90
C THR A 415 -23.25 -16.95 1.78
N LEU A 416 -22.29 -17.45 0.98
CA LEU A 416 -22.58 -18.42 -0.07
C LEU A 416 -23.11 -19.74 0.49
N CYS A 417 -22.40 -20.32 1.47
CA CYS A 417 -22.77 -21.62 2.04
C CYS A 417 -24.05 -21.54 2.89
N GLU A 418 -24.31 -20.41 3.55
CA GLU A 418 -25.56 -20.13 4.24
C GLU A 418 -26.74 -20.06 3.25
N ALA A 419 -26.61 -19.33 2.15
CA ALA A 419 -27.65 -19.26 1.13
C ALA A 419 -27.99 -20.63 0.52
N LEU A 420 -26.98 -21.48 0.31
CA LEU A 420 -27.18 -22.86 -0.15
C LEU A 420 -27.84 -23.73 0.92
N TYR A 421 -27.46 -23.56 2.19
CA TYR A 421 -28.06 -24.24 3.33
C TYR A 421 -29.55 -23.91 3.44
N THR A 422 -29.90 -22.62 3.48
CA THR A 422 -31.29 -22.15 3.57
C THR A 422 -32.11 -22.62 2.38
N ARG A 423 -31.57 -22.52 1.15
CA ARG A 423 -32.25 -23.03 -0.06
C ARG A 423 -32.57 -24.53 0.06
N CYS A 424 -31.66 -25.31 0.62
CA CYS A 424 -31.89 -26.73 0.82
C CYS A 424 -32.90 -27.00 1.94
N GLU A 425 -32.83 -26.27 3.06
CA GLU A 425 -33.78 -26.35 4.16
C GLU A 425 -35.20 -26.06 3.68
N ASP A 426 -35.40 -24.95 2.96
CA ASP A 426 -36.68 -24.58 2.35
C ASP A 426 -37.19 -25.69 1.42
N LYS A 427 -36.29 -26.31 0.63
CA LYS A 427 -36.66 -27.40 -0.27
C LYS A 427 -37.08 -28.67 0.50
N MET A 428 -36.42 -28.97 1.61
CA MET A 428 -36.78 -30.10 2.46
C MET A 428 -38.13 -29.90 3.14
N ASP A 429 -38.45 -28.67 3.55
CA ASP A 429 -39.73 -28.31 4.17
C ASP A 429 -40.88 -28.33 3.15
N GLU A 430 -40.63 -27.86 1.92
CA GLU A 430 -41.58 -27.99 0.79
C GLU A 430 -41.91 -29.48 0.52
N LEU A 431 -40.89 -30.36 0.51
CA LEU A 431 -41.07 -31.79 0.26
C LEU A 431 -41.80 -32.51 1.41
N GLN A 432 -41.67 -32.04 2.65
CA GLN A 432 -42.41 -32.55 3.81
C GLN A 432 -43.89 -32.13 3.80
N SER A 433 -44.22 -31.02 3.16
CA SER A 433 -45.59 -30.46 3.13
C SER A 433 -46.40 -30.85 1.89
N LEU A 434 -45.90 -31.76 1.05
CA LEU A 434 -46.65 -32.32 -0.09
C LEU A 434 -47.99 -32.93 0.35
N ARG A 435 -49.04 -32.76 -0.48
CA ARG A 435 -50.39 -33.28 -0.16
C ARG A 435 -50.44 -34.80 -0.27
N LEU A 436 -49.82 -35.34 -1.32
CA LEU A 436 -49.57 -36.76 -1.50
C LEU A 436 -48.10 -37.06 -1.15
N PRO A 437 -47.86 -37.80 -0.05
CA PRO A 437 -46.50 -38.10 0.37
C PRO A 437 -45.84 -39.09 -0.61
N SER A 438 -44.61 -38.78 -1.04
CA SER A 438 -43.76 -39.66 -1.88
C SER A 438 -42.30 -39.65 -1.40
N MET A 439 -41.81 -40.85 -1.07
CA MET A 439 -40.44 -41.11 -0.66
C MET A 439 -39.45 -40.91 -1.82
N ALA A 440 -39.85 -41.23 -3.05
CA ALA A 440 -39.00 -41.03 -4.23
C ALA A 440 -38.67 -39.55 -4.45
N LYS A 441 -39.69 -38.66 -4.41
CA LYS A 441 -39.48 -37.21 -4.54
C LYS A 441 -38.59 -36.67 -3.44
N PHE A 442 -38.81 -37.09 -2.19
CA PHE A 442 -37.96 -36.68 -1.07
C PHE A 442 -36.50 -37.10 -1.26
N ASN A 443 -36.24 -38.37 -1.61
CA ASN A 443 -34.88 -38.88 -1.82
C ASN A 443 -34.16 -38.19 -3.00
N THR A 444 -34.87 -37.87 -4.08
CA THR A 444 -34.28 -37.11 -5.21
C THR A 444 -33.90 -35.70 -4.79
N GLY A 445 -34.79 -34.99 -4.08
CA GLY A 445 -34.49 -33.66 -3.53
C GLY A 445 -33.33 -33.68 -2.55
N PHE A 446 -33.27 -34.69 -1.68
CA PHE A 446 -32.18 -34.91 -0.73
C PHE A 446 -30.83 -35.06 -1.43
N LEU A 447 -30.75 -35.91 -2.47
CA LEU A 447 -29.53 -36.13 -3.25
C LEU A 447 -29.10 -34.87 -3.99
N LEU A 448 -30.04 -34.16 -4.62
CA LEU A 448 -29.77 -32.90 -5.32
C LEU A 448 -29.22 -31.84 -4.38
N CYS A 449 -29.81 -31.71 -3.19
CA CYS A 449 -29.32 -30.83 -2.14
C CYS A 449 -27.86 -31.13 -1.78
N ASN A 450 -27.55 -32.39 -1.43
CA ASN A 450 -26.20 -32.76 -1.03
C ASN A 450 -25.17 -32.50 -2.16
N GLN A 451 -25.51 -32.87 -3.40
CA GLN A 451 -24.65 -32.63 -4.56
C GLN A 451 -24.47 -31.14 -4.88
N SER A 452 -25.54 -30.34 -4.78
CA SER A 452 -25.46 -28.89 -5.02
C SER A 452 -24.58 -28.21 -3.99
N PHE A 453 -24.72 -28.58 -2.70
CA PHE A 453 -23.91 -28.05 -1.62
C PHE A 453 -22.43 -28.42 -1.80
N GLU A 454 -22.12 -29.69 -2.09
CA GLU A 454 -20.73 -30.13 -2.29
C GLU A 454 -20.03 -29.40 -3.45
N ARG A 455 -20.76 -29.12 -4.53
CA ARG A 455 -20.23 -28.47 -5.74
C ARG A 455 -20.14 -26.96 -5.63
N GLU A 456 -21.14 -26.31 -5.06
CA GLU A 456 -21.26 -24.84 -5.07
C GLU A 456 -20.67 -24.18 -3.81
N CYS A 457 -20.70 -24.84 -2.64
CA CYS A 457 -20.11 -24.27 -1.42
C CYS A 457 -18.58 -24.41 -1.46
N VAL A 458 -17.91 -23.26 -1.46
CA VAL A 458 -16.45 -23.12 -1.54
C VAL A 458 -15.95 -22.20 -0.43
N GLY A 459 -14.74 -22.49 0.06
CA GLY A 459 -14.01 -21.65 1.00
C GLY A 459 -13.96 -22.20 2.44
N PRO A 460 -13.39 -21.42 3.38
CA PRO A 460 -13.09 -21.89 4.73
C PRO A 460 -14.34 -22.25 5.53
N SER A 461 -15.49 -21.65 5.23
CA SER A 461 -16.74 -21.92 5.96
C SER A 461 -17.40 -23.25 5.58
N LYS A 462 -16.93 -23.91 4.51
CA LYS A 462 -17.53 -25.16 3.99
C LYS A 462 -17.62 -26.25 5.06
N SER A 463 -16.53 -26.53 5.78
CA SER A 463 -16.48 -27.60 6.79
C SER A 463 -17.50 -27.40 7.91
N ASN A 464 -17.68 -26.15 8.36
CA ASN A 464 -18.66 -25.79 9.38
C ASN A 464 -20.10 -25.98 8.88
N TYR A 465 -20.40 -25.52 7.65
CA TYR A 465 -21.73 -25.66 7.06
C TYR A 465 -22.05 -27.10 6.64
N GLU A 466 -21.06 -27.89 6.25
CA GLU A 466 -21.20 -29.30 5.91
C GLU A 466 -21.72 -30.12 7.11
N GLN A 467 -21.14 -29.91 8.30
CA GLN A 467 -21.63 -30.54 9.53
C GLN A 467 -23.06 -30.14 9.86
N ARG A 468 -23.41 -28.86 9.67
CA ARG A 468 -24.78 -28.35 9.87
C ARG A 468 -25.75 -28.96 8.85
N MET A 469 -25.33 -29.07 7.59
CA MET A 469 -26.11 -29.64 6.50
C MET A 469 -26.43 -31.11 6.76
N ILE A 470 -25.43 -31.93 7.11
CA ILE A 470 -25.63 -33.36 7.43
C ILE A 470 -26.63 -33.54 8.57
N LYS A 471 -26.52 -32.71 9.63
CA LYS A 471 -27.45 -32.75 10.76
C LYS A 471 -28.88 -32.36 10.37
N MET A 472 -29.05 -31.30 9.59
CA MET A 472 -30.36 -30.86 9.09
C MET A 472 -30.98 -31.94 8.21
N LEU A 473 -30.26 -32.41 7.20
CA LEU A 473 -30.71 -33.46 6.28
C LEU A 473 -31.10 -34.76 7.02
N GLY A 474 -30.30 -35.17 8.01
CA GLY A 474 -30.61 -36.32 8.86
C GLY A 474 -31.88 -36.15 9.70
N LYS A 475 -32.09 -34.94 10.25
CA LYS A 475 -33.29 -34.59 11.01
C LYS A 475 -34.52 -34.56 10.09
N SER A 476 -34.45 -33.87 8.96
CA SER A 476 -35.54 -33.76 7.99
C SER A 476 -35.94 -35.13 7.44
N LYS A 477 -34.98 -36.02 7.16
CA LYS A 477 -35.27 -37.39 6.73
C LYS A 477 -35.98 -38.22 7.78
N SER A 478 -35.55 -38.16 9.04
CA SER A 478 -36.20 -38.93 10.11
C SER A 478 -37.61 -38.42 10.42
N LEU A 479 -37.81 -37.10 10.41
CA LEU A 479 -39.14 -36.49 10.54
C LEU A 479 -40.06 -36.87 9.38
N PHE A 480 -39.56 -36.78 8.15
CA PHE A 480 -40.30 -37.14 6.94
C PHE A 480 -40.76 -38.60 6.98
N ILE A 481 -39.89 -39.55 7.29
CA ILE A 481 -40.25 -40.99 7.35
C ILE A 481 -41.36 -41.23 8.39
N LYS A 482 -41.28 -40.57 9.55
CA LYS A 482 -42.28 -40.69 10.61
C LYS A 482 -43.65 -40.17 10.16
N GLU A 483 -43.69 -38.97 9.58
CA GLU A 483 -44.93 -38.36 9.09
C GLU A 483 -45.48 -39.06 7.86
N TYR A 484 -44.61 -39.50 6.95
CA TYR A 484 -44.95 -40.20 5.70
C TYR A 484 -45.84 -41.41 5.98
N ASN A 485 -45.41 -42.28 6.90
CA ASN A 485 -46.15 -43.50 7.20
C ASN A 485 -47.53 -43.20 7.81
N GLN A 486 -47.60 -42.22 8.72
CA GLN A 486 -48.87 -41.82 9.35
C GLN A 486 -49.84 -41.17 8.35
N ARG A 487 -49.34 -40.27 7.49
CA ARG A 487 -50.15 -39.61 6.45
C ARG A 487 -50.64 -40.60 5.41
N LEU A 488 -49.79 -41.53 4.99
CA LEU A 488 -50.17 -42.58 4.06
C LEU A 488 -51.28 -43.46 4.64
N PHE A 489 -51.14 -43.89 5.89
CA PHE A 489 -52.17 -44.65 6.59
C PHE A 489 -53.50 -43.90 6.63
N ASN A 490 -53.49 -42.62 7.02
CA ASN A 490 -54.69 -41.78 7.06
C ASN A 490 -55.33 -41.64 5.66
N TRP A 491 -54.52 -41.44 4.62
CA TRP A 491 -55.00 -41.40 3.23
C TRP A 491 -55.61 -42.73 2.79
N LEU A 492 -55.07 -43.86 3.24
CA LEU A 492 -55.60 -45.20 2.95
C LEU A 492 -56.99 -45.40 3.59
N VAL A 493 -57.16 -44.95 4.84
CA VAL A 493 -58.46 -44.98 5.53
C VAL A 493 -59.48 -44.12 4.78
N VAL A 494 -59.13 -42.87 4.44
CA VAL A 494 -60.02 -41.98 3.67
C VAL A 494 -60.35 -42.60 2.30
N PHE A 495 -59.36 -43.14 1.60
CA PHE A 495 -59.55 -43.80 0.31
C PHE A 495 -60.51 -44.98 0.41
N SER A 496 -60.40 -45.82 1.44
CA SER A 496 -61.31 -46.95 1.65
C SER A 496 -62.77 -46.50 1.83
N LEU A 497 -63.02 -45.43 2.61
CA LEU A 497 -64.36 -44.86 2.79
C LEU A 497 -64.91 -44.25 1.50
N VAL A 498 -64.09 -43.52 0.75
CA VAL A 498 -64.47 -42.97 -0.56
C VAL A 498 -64.84 -44.09 -1.53
N MET A 499 -64.08 -45.19 -1.54
CA MET A 499 -64.35 -46.34 -2.40
C MET A 499 -65.63 -47.09 -2.01
N VAL A 500 -66.00 -47.13 -0.73
CA VAL A 500 -67.33 -47.64 -0.30
C VAL A 500 -68.45 -46.81 -0.94
N VAL A 501 -68.36 -45.48 -0.88
CA VAL A 501 -69.37 -44.57 -1.45
C VAL A 501 -69.41 -44.70 -2.97
N LEU A 502 -68.26 -44.73 -3.65
CA LEU A 502 -68.18 -44.89 -5.10
C LEU A 502 -68.70 -46.26 -5.56
N GLY A 503 -68.34 -47.33 -4.87
CA GLY A 503 -68.81 -48.68 -5.14
C GLY A 503 -70.33 -48.77 -5.08
N ARG A 504 -70.93 -48.18 -4.05
CA ARG A 504 -72.38 -48.20 -3.82
C ARG A 504 -73.18 -47.31 -4.78
N PHE A 505 -72.72 -46.08 -5.02
CA PHE A 505 -73.55 -45.05 -5.68
C PHE A 505 -73.17 -44.75 -7.13
N VAL A 506 -71.93 -45.07 -7.55
CA VAL A 506 -71.40 -44.75 -8.88
C VAL A 506 -71.21 -46.03 -9.70
N ILE A 507 -70.36 -46.95 -9.23
CA ILE A 507 -69.99 -48.17 -9.97
C ILE A 507 -71.10 -49.22 -9.88
N LYS A 508 -71.88 -49.22 -8.78
CA LYS A 508 -72.94 -50.20 -8.48
C LYS A 508 -72.46 -51.65 -8.56
N PHE A 509 -71.22 -51.88 -8.15
CA PHE A 509 -70.59 -53.19 -8.18
C PHE A 509 -70.30 -53.65 -6.75
N PHE A 510 -71.07 -54.63 -6.29
CA PHE A 510 -71.08 -55.05 -4.90
C PHE A 510 -69.73 -55.60 -4.40
N LEU A 511 -68.92 -56.22 -5.27
CA LEU A 511 -67.61 -56.75 -4.89
C LEU A 511 -66.62 -55.64 -4.52
N VAL A 512 -66.69 -54.48 -5.19
CA VAL A 512 -65.85 -53.32 -4.85
C VAL A 512 -66.26 -52.73 -3.51
N GLU A 513 -67.56 -52.68 -3.22
CA GLU A 513 -68.09 -52.24 -1.92
C GLU A 513 -67.63 -53.18 -0.80
N ILE A 514 -67.79 -54.50 -0.96
CA ILE A 514 -67.34 -55.49 0.03
C ILE A 514 -65.82 -55.40 0.24
N GLY A 515 -65.03 -55.31 -0.83
CA GLY A 515 -63.58 -55.18 -0.76
C GLY A 515 -63.16 -53.91 0.00
N ALA A 516 -63.83 -52.78 -0.24
CA ALA A 516 -63.55 -51.52 0.44
C ALA A 516 -63.91 -51.58 1.94
N TRP A 517 -65.02 -52.24 2.31
CA TRP A 517 -65.36 -52.48 3.71
C TRP A 517 -64.37 -53.39 4.43
N ILE A 518 -63.91 -54.47 3.77
CA ILE A 518 -62.89 -55.36 4.32
C ILE A 518 -61.60 -54.58 4.58
N LEU A 519 -61.17 -53.76 3.62
CA LEU A 519 -59.99 -52.91 3.76
C LEU A 519 -60.13 -51.90 4.92
N PHE A 520 -61.27 -51.22 5.02
CA PHE A 520 -61.53 -50.26 6.09
C PHE A 520 -61.51 -50.92 7.48
N ILE A 521 -62.23 -52.04 7.64
CA ILE A 521 -62.27 -52.81 8.89
C ILE A 521 -60.88 -53.32 9.25
N PHE A 522 -60.12 -53.82 8.27
CA PHE A 522 -58.74 -54.25 8.47
C PHE A 522 -57.88 -53.11 9.04
N LEU A 523 -57.90 -51.92 8.44
CA LEU A 523 -57.08 -50.78 8.88
C LEU A 523 -57.44 -50.32 10.31
N GLU A 524 -58.73 -50.18 10.62
CA GLU A 524 -59.21 -49.76 11.95
C GLU A 524 -59.00 -50.82 13.04
N THR A 525 -59.17 -52.10 12.69
CA THR A 525 -58.98 -53.19 13.66
C THR A 525 -57.49 -53.42 13.93
N TYR A 526 -56.65 -53.26 12.91
CA TYR A 526 -55.20 -53.43 13.03
C TYR A 526 -54.60 -52.44 14.05
N THR A 527 -54.98 -51.16 14.00
CA THR A 527 -54.46 -50.14 14.93
C THR A 527 -54.91 -50.38 16.37
N ARG A 528 -56.11 -50.92 16.58
CA ARG A 528 -56.64 -51.27 17.92
C ARG A 528 -56.04 -52.54 18.49
N MET A 529 -55.68 -53.51 17.66
CA MET A 529 -55.14 -54.80 18.09
C MET A 529 -53.66 -54.73 18.48
N PHE A 530 -52.86 -53.88 17.82
CA PHE A 530 -51.41 -53.79 18.03
C PHE A 530 -50.96 -52.53 18.78
N TRP A 531 -51.89 -51.75 19.34
CA TRP A 531 -51.64 -50.54 20.15
C TRP A 531 -50.88 -49.39 19.45
N SER A 532 -50.23 -49.63 18.29
CA SER A 532 -49.66 -48.61 17.40
C SER A 532 -49.61 -49.06 15.93
N ALA A 533 -49.71 -48.09 15.01
CA ALA A 533 -49.55 -48.32 13.58
C ALA A 533 -48.09 -48.63 13.17
N GLU A 534 -47.12 -48.41 14.06
CA GLU A 534 -45.69 -48.60 13.76
C GLU A 534 -45.33 -50.06 13.50
N SER A 535 -46.03 -51.00 14.13
CA SER A 535 -45.86 -52.44 13.90
C SER A 535 -46.23 -52.88 12.47
N LEU A 536 -47.14 -52.15 11.80
CA LEU A 536 -47.55 -52.40 10.41
C LEU A 536 -46.42 -52.09 9.43
N TYR A 537 -45.62 -51.07 9.72
CA TYR A 537 -44.63 -50.52 8.79
C TYR A 537 -43.47 -51.49 8.51
N TYR A 538 -43.24 -52.45 9.41
CA TYR A 538 -42.21 -53.47 9.28
C TYR A 538 -42.70 -54.76 8.59
N ASN A 539 -43.98 -54.83 8.22
CA ASN A 539 -44.56 -56.01 7.56
C ASN A 539 -44.21 -56.01 6.04
N PRO A 540 -43.74 -57.13 5.47
CA PRO A 540 -43.43 -57.23 4.04
C PRO A 540 -44.63 -56.92 3.12
N VAL A 541 -45.86 -57.16 3.57
CA VAL A 541 -47.07 -56.80 2.83
C VAL A 541 -47.22 -55.29 2.69
N TRP A 542 -46.84 -54.53 3.72
CA TRP A 542 -46.85 -53.06 3.69
C TRP A 542 -45.85 -52.52 2.67
N HIS A 543 -44.68 -53.14 2.54
CA HIS A 543 -43.68 -52.76 1.53
C HIS A 543 -44.16 -52.94 0.08
N ASN A 544 -44.91 -54.01 -0.21
CA ASN A 544 -45.52 -54.21 -1.53
C ASN A 544 -46.60 -53.16 -1.84
N PHE A 545 -47.39 -52.79 -0.82
CA PHE A 545 -48.36 -51.71 -0.94
C PHE A 545 -47.67 -50.37 -1.20
N LEU A 546 -46.61 -50.06 -0.44
CA LEU A 546 -45.80 -48.86 -0.61
C LEU A 546 -45.21 -48.75 -2.02
N ALA A 547 -44.67 -49.83 -2.56
CA ALA A 547 -44.13 -49.86 -3.91
C ALA A 547 -45.22 -49.53 -4.96
N THR A 548 -46.43 -50.05 -4.76
CA THR A 548 -47.58 -49.78 -5.64
C THR A 548 -48.04 -48.32 -5.52
N TRP A 549 -48.12 -47.80 -4.29
CA TRP A 549 -48.45 -46.40 -4.02
C TRP A 549 -47.43 -45.44 -4.66
N GLU A 550 -46.14 -45.67 -4.44
CA GLU A 550 -45.08 -44.83 -5.02
C GLU A 550 -45.14 -44.88 -6.56
N THR A 551 -45.37 -46.04 -7.17
CA THR A 551 -45.48 -46.15 -8.64
C THR A 551 -46.70 -45.38 -9.18
N LEU A 552 -47.79 -45.33 -8.41
CA LEU A 552 -48.99 -44.60 -8.79
C LEU A 552 -48.83 -43.09 -8.61
N VAL A 553 -48.38 -42.64 -7.44
CA VAL A 553 -48.25 -41.20 -7.11
C VAL A 553 -47.06 -40.55 -7.81
N TYR A 554 -45.98 -41.30 -8.01
CA TYR A 554 -44.79 -40.86 -8.71
C TYR A 554 -44.68 -41.56 -10.08
N ASN A 555 -45.34 -40.97 -11.08
CA ASN A 555 -45.16 -41.34 -12.49
C ASN A 555 -44.62 -40.14 -13.27
N PRO A 556 -43.54 -40.28 -14.07
CA PRO A 556 -42.98 -39.20 -14.88
C PRO A 556 -43.97 -38.54 -15.86
N ILE A 557 -45.12 -39.16 -16.14
CA ILE A 557 -46.14 -38.67 -17.08
C ILE A 557 -47.30 -37.93 -16.36
N LEU A 558 -47.62 -38.28 -15.11
CA LEU A 558 -48.77 -37.75 -14.37
C LEU A 558 -48.40 -37.55 -12.88
N ASP A 559 -48.10 -36.31 -12.50
CA ASP A 559 -47.90 -35.94 -11.10
C ASP A 559 -49.26 -35.78 -10.40
N LEU A 560 -49.72 -36.85 -9.74
CA LEU A 560 -51.01 -36.88 -9.05
C LEU A 560 -51.10 -35.86 -7.91
N ASP A 561 -49.99 -35.42 -7.31
CA ASP A 561 -50.05 -34.37 -6.27
C ASP A 561 -50.60 -33.05 -6.83
N ARG A 562 -50.25 -32.75 -8.08
CA ARG A 562 -50.68 -31.54 -8.80
C ARG A 562 -52.01 -31.74 -9.54
N TRP A 563 -52.25 -32.94 -10.08
CA TRP A 563 -53.37 -33.21 -10.99
C TRP A 563 -54.53 -33.99 -10.39
N ALA A 564 -54.41 -34.59 -9.20
CA ALA A 564 -55.49 -35.39 -8.60
C ALA A 564 -56.78 -34.59 -8.43
N ILE A 565 -56.72 -33.36 -7.91
CA ILE A 565 -57.91 -32.53 -7.70
C ILE A 565 -58.56 -32.13 -9.04
N PRO A 566 -57.82 -31.57 -10.03
CA PRO A 566 -58.39 -31.30 -11.35
C PRO A 566 -59.03 -32.54 -12.00
N ILE A 567 -58.37 -33.70 -11.94
CA ILE A 567 -58.89 -34.95 -12.52
C ILE A 567 -60.18 -35.37 -11.81
N CYS A 568 -60.21 -35.33 -10.47
CA CYS A 568 -61.40 -35.65 -9.68
C CYS A 568 -62.57 -34.70 -9.98
N VAL A 569 -62.30 -33.40 -10.13
CA VAL A 569 -63.34 -32.39 -10.46
C VAL A 569 -63.88 -32.63 -11.87
N ILE A 570 -63.01 -32.87 -12.86
CA ILE A 570 -63.42 -33.17 -14.23
C ILE A 570 -64.25 -34.46 -14.27
N ALA A 571 -63.84 -35.50 -13.55
CA ALA A 571 -64.58 -36.75 -13.45
C ALA A 571 -65.95 -36.55 -12.79
N ALA A 572 -66.04 -35.76 -11.72
CA ALA A 572 -67.31 -35.43 -11.06
C ALA A 572 -68.26 -34.66 -11.97
N ILE A 573 -67.76 -33.68 -12.74
CA ILE A 573 -68.52 -32.94 -13.74
C ILE A 573 -69.02 -33.89 -14.83
N TYR A 574 -68.18 -34.80 -15.33
CA TYR A 574 -68.55 -35.78 -16.34
C TYR A 574 -69.65 -36.74 -15.85
N VAL A 575 -69.53 -37.24 -14.63
CA VAL A 575 -70.56 -38.10 -14.00
C VAL A 575 -71.87 -37.34 -13.82
N PHE A 576 -71.82 -36.08 -13.37
CA PHE A 576 -73.00 -35.23 -13.25
C PHE A 576 -73.67 -34.98 -14.60
N TYR A 577 -72.88 -34.61 -15.62
CA TYR A 577 -73.35 -34.43 -16.99
C TYR A 577 -74.04 -35.69 -17.52
N TRP A 578 -73.41 -36.87 -17.38
CA TRP A 578 -73.97 -38.13 -17.85
C TRP A 578 -75.26 -38.52 -17.12
N ARG A 579 -75.35 -38.25 -15.82
CA ARG A 579 -76.53 -38.56 -14.98
C ARG A 579 -77.71 -37.60 -15.22
N CYS A 580 -77.44 -36.34 -15.56
CA CYS A 580 -78.45 -35.36 -15.96
C CYS A 580 -78.97 -35.63 -17.38
N TYR A 581 -78.09 -35.89 -18.35
CA TYR A 581 -78.51 -36.15 -19.73
C TYR A 581 -79.19 -37.53 -19.90
N GLY A 582 -78.75 -38.56 -19.16
CA GLY A 582 -79.36 -39.88 -19.20
C GLY A 582 -80.80 -39.95 -18.65
N ARG A 583 -81.20 -38.99 -17.81
CA ARG A 583 -82.58 -38.88 -17.30
C ARG A 583 -83.54 -38.20 -18.29
N MET A 584 -83.04 -37.44 -19.26
CA MET A 584 -83.88 -36.70 -20.20
C MET A 584 -84.45 -37.58 -21.33
N GLN A 585 -83.94 -38.81 -21.51
CA GLN A 585 -84.42 -39.74 -22.54
C GLN A 585 -85.44 -40.79 -22.03
N ARG A 586 -85.80 -40.82 -20.74
CA ARG A 586 -86.82 -41.77 -20.22
C ARG A 586 -87.74 -41.14 -19.16
N GLY A 587 -88.90 -40.67 -19.60
CA GLY A 587 -90.08 -40.30 -18.78
C GLY A 587 -91.33 -40.09 -19.67
N PRO A 588 -92.57 -40.34 -19.19
CA PRO A 588 -93.51 -41.26 -19.84
C PRO A 588 -94.65 -40.61 -20.67
N ARG A 589 -95.23 -41.38 -21.61
CA ARG A 589 -96.61 -41.22 -22.10
C ARG A 589 -97.56 -41.27 -20.88
N TRP A 590 -98.52 -40.34 -20.78
CA TRP A 590 -99.93 -40.58 -20.39
C TRP A 590 -100.78 -39.30 -20.57
N SER A 591 -101.92 -39.51 -21.23
CA SER A 591 -103.22 -38.80 -21.28
C SER A 591 -103.41 -37.39 -20.70
N LEU A 592 -103.87 -36.48 -21.56
CA LEU A 592 -104.53 -35.20 -21.27
C LEU A 592 -105.94 -35.39 -20.66
N PRO A 593 -106.34 -34.63 -19.63
CA PRO A 593 -107.73 -34.25 -19.41
C PRO A 593 -108.00 -32.83 -19.93
N VAL A 594 -108.99 -32.70 -20.79
CA VAL A 594 -109.56 -31.43 -21.28
C VAL A 594 -110.41 -30.83 -20.15
N TYR A 595 -110.06 -29.62 -19.69
CA TYR A 595 -110.90 -28.84 -18.78
C TYR A 595 -111.68 -27.78 -19.56
N SER A 596 -113.00 -27.87 -19.45
CA SER A 596 -114.01 -26.99 -20.03
C SER A 596 -113.96 -25.58 -19.43
N ASN A 597 -113.96 -24.56 -20.28
CA ASN A 597 -114.05 -23.16 -19.90
C ASN A 597 -115.51 -22.70 -20.04
N GLN A 598 -116.19 -22.46 -18.92
CA GLN A 598 -117.53 -21.85 -18.91
C GLN A 598 -117.43 -20.47 -18.25
N ARG A 599 -117.35 -19.43 -19.11
CA ARG A 599 -117.59 -18.02 -18.76
C ARG A 599 -119.09 -17.74 -18.79
N ARG A 600 -119.61 -17.11 -17.72
CA ARG A 600 -120.65 -16.05 -17.67
C ARG A 600 -120.93 -15.80 -16.18
N SER A 601 -120.95 -14.56 -15.71
CA SER A 601 -122.07 -13.66 -15.95
C SER A 601 -121.71 -12.16 -15.85
N GLU A 602 -122.46 -11.38 -16.62
CA GLU A 602 -122.61 -9.90 -16.67
C GLU A 602 -121.57 -9.10 -17.47
#